data_AF-A0A969BVW3-F1
#
_entry.id   AF-A0A969BVW3-F1
#
_cell.length_a   1.000
_cell.length_b   1.000
_cell.length_c   1.000
_cell.angle_alpha   90.00
_cell.angle_beta   90.00
_cell.angle_gamma   90.00
#
_symmetry.space_group_name_H-M   'P 1'
#
loop_
_entity.id
_entity.type
_entity.pdbx_description
1 polymer ?
#
loop_
_entity_poly.entity_id
_entity_poly.type
_entity_poly.pdbx_seq_one_letter_code
_entity_poly.pdbx_strand_id
1 'polypeptide(L)'
;MTVATSPLAPSPTIQPAPPTPAPASTTSSASISFAADREQINAGECTTIRWDVQRVQGVWFNDKGMAGQASEQVCPTQTQTYKLKIQKGDGTLEERTITIQVSGTAPPVANPLPASDTNYGTLGVIAADTHRPPEGNPDLNLSLLGYEANGVAAAYKDYGPADDPLAPQFKGLFTDHRQPGFTTAFVNNGWNWDNNSRTPPSLGKFEATVIGVAVTPGESLFTPGSGRPIGNGYSALVLYADNNQITLKYTPEDSIARGYTMFIEGINVNPQLLAVYQSTNGAGRSSLPALRAGQLLGTAAGGEIRLAIRDNATFMDPRSQNDWWR
;
A
#
# COMPACT_ATOMS: atom_id res chain seq x y z
N MET A 1 -44.51 -96.95 -23.47
CA MET A 1 -44.80 -95.64 -24.10
C MET A 1 -43.63 -94.73 -23.82
N THR A 2 -42.98 -94.29 -24.88
CA THR A 2 -41.71 -93.54 -24.90
C THR A 2 -41.92 -92.12 -24.36
N VAL A 3 -41.14 -91.73 -23.35
CA VAL A 3 -41.14 -90.38 -22.77
C VAL A 3 -40.26 -89.49 -23.64
N ALA A 4 -40.88 -88.54 -24.35
CA ALA A 4 -40.16 -87.50 -25.08
C ALA A 4 -40.02 -86.26 -24.19
N THR A 5 -38.79 -85.93 -23.81
CA THR A 5 -38.44 -84.73 -23.05
C THR A 5 -38.32 -83.54 -23.99
N SER A 6 -39.23 -82.56 -23.84
CA SER A 6 -39.08 -81.23 -24.48
C SER A 6 -38.08 -80.39 -23.68
N PRO A 7 -37.12 -79.70 -24.33
CA PRO A 7 -36.19 -78.82 -23.64
C PRO A 7 -36.88 -77.54 -23.14
N LEU A 8 -36.63 -77.18 -21.89
CA LEU A 8 -37.07 -75.92 -21.27
C LEU A 8 -36.32 -74.73 -21.89
N ALA A 9 -37.06 -73.69 -22.28
CA ALA A 9 -36.50 -72.43 -22.77
C ALA A 9 -35.75 -71.67 -21.65
N PRO A 10 -34.70 -70.90 -21.96
CA PRO A 10 -33.94 -70.15 -20.96
C PRO A 10 -34.79 -69.05 -20.32
N SER A 11 -34.69 -68.92 -18.98
CA SER A 11 -35.33 -67.84 -18.22
C SER A 11 -34.78 -66.47 -18.64
N PRO A 12 -35.63 -65.43 -18.77
CA PRO A 12 -35.17 -64.07 -19.04
C PRO A 12 -34.42 -63.52 -17.82
N THR A 13 -33.18 -63.09 -18.03
CA THR A 13 -32.37 -62.40 -17.03
C THR A 13 -32.98 -61.01 -16.75
N ILE A 14 -33.38 -60.73 -15.52
CA ILE A 14 -33.78 -59.37 -15.11
C ILE A 14 -32.51 -58.51 -15.07
N GLN A 15 -32.34 -57.63 -16.06
CA GLN A 15 -31.28 -56.64 -16.08
C GLN A 15 -31.59 -55.54 -15.03
N PRO A 16 -30.65 -55.18 -14.14
CA PRO A 16 -30.86 -54.07 -13.22
C PRO A 16 -31.09 -52.77 -14.00
N ALA A 17 -32.10 -52.00 -13.60
CA ALA A 17 -32.42 -50.71 -14.20
C ALA A 17 -31.19 -49.78 -14.14
N PRO A 18 -30.90 -49.02 -15.22
CA PRO A 18 -29.78 -48.07 -15.23
C PRO A 18 -29.94 -47.05 -14.09
N PRO A 19 -28.84 -46.64 -13.43
CA PRO A 19 -28.91 -45.63 -12.38
C PRO A 19 -29.57 -44.36 -12.93
N THR A 20 -30.59 -43.86 -12.24
CA THR A 20 -31.20 -42.56 -12.51
C THR A 20 -30.10 -41.50 -12.55
N PRO A 21 -29.97 -40.69 -13.62
CA PRO A 21 -28.99 -39.62 -13.63
C PRO A 21 -29.24 -38.71 -12.43
N ALA A 22 -28.19 -38.48 -11.63
CA ALA A 22 -28.21 -37.49 -10.56
C ALA A 22 -28.65 -36.14 -11.15
N PRO A 23 -29.44 -35.31 -10.42
CA PRO A 23 -29.80 -33.99 -10.91
C PRO A 23 -28.54 -33.25 -11.31
N ALA A 24 -28.45 -32.85 -12.58
CA ALA A 24 -27.32 -32.09 -13.09
C ALA A 24 -27.16 -30.85 -12.20
N SER A 25 -26.04 -30.75 -11.49
CA SER A 25 -25.66 -29.52 -10.82
C SER A 25 -25.51 -28.47 -11.92
N THR A 26 -26.46 -27.55 -11.99
CA THR A 26 -26.31 -26.35 -12.81
C THR A 26 -25.17 -25.56 -12.19
N THR A 27 -23.94 -25.83 -12.61
CA THR A 27 -22.79 -24.98 -12.30
C THR A 27 -23.12 -23.61 -12.84
N SER A 28 -23.64 -22.75 -11.96
CA SER A 28 -23.85 -21.36 -12.25
C SER A 28 -22.47 -20.79 -12.52
N SER A 29 -22.17 -20.54 -13.79
CA SER A 29 -20.91 -19.96 -14.20
C SER A 29 -20.70 -18.62 -13.48
N ALA A 30 -19.46 -18.35 -13.11
CA ALA A 30 -19.07 -17.07 -12.51
C ALA A 30 -19.44 -15.93 -13.48
N SER A 31 -20.04 -14.86 -12.96
CA SER A 31 -20.25 -13.62 -13.71
C SER A 31 -19.06 -12.71 -13.41
N ILE A 32 -18.35 -12.25 -14.44
CA ILE A 32 -17.12 -11.46 -14.30
C ILE A 32 -17.22 -10.23 -15.18
N SER A 33 -17.33 -9.06 -14.57
CA SER A 33 -17.14 -7.75 -15.21
C SER A 33 -15.89 -7.10 -14.64
N PHE A 34 -15.00 -6.63 -15.51
CA PHE A 34 -13.77 -5.92 -15.14
C PHE A 34 -13.51 -4.86 -16.20
N ALA A 35 -13.58 -3.59 -15.83
CA ALA A 35 -13.48 -2.47 -16.77
C ALA A 35 -12.83 -1.25 -16.12
N ALA A 36 -12.27 -0.36 -16.94
CA ALA A 36 -11.85 0.97 -16.52
C ALA A 36 -12.74 2.04 -17.18
N ASP A 37 -12.93 3.18 -16.50
CA ASP A 37 -13.59 4.36 -17.09
C ASP A 37 -12.89 4.84 -18.36
N ARG A 38 -11.56 4.83 -18.31
CA ARG A 38 -10.66 5.20 -19.39
C ARG A 38 -9.46 4.27 -19.38
N GLU A 39 -9.17 3.64 -20.52
CA GLU A 39 -7.97 2.83 -20.74
C GLU A 39 -6.85 3.62 -21.45
N GLN A 40 -7.14 4.86 -21.87
CA GLN A 40 -6.16 5.81 -22.37
C GLN A 40 -6.28 7.10 -21.56
N ILE A 41 -5.19 7.50 -20.93
CA ILE A 41 -5.12 8.71 -20.11
C ILE A 41 -3.81 9.47 -20.39
N ASN A 42 -3.73 10.73 -19.98
CA ASN A 42 -2.42 11.38 -19.92
C ASN A 42 -1.68 10.98 -18.64
N ALA A 43 -0.34 11.07 -18.64
CA ALA A 43 0.46 10.70 -17.47
C ALA A 43 0.06 11.46 -16.21
N GLY A 44 -0.22 10.71 -15.13
CA GLY A 44 -0.66 11.25 -13.84
C GLY A 44 -2.14 11.60 -13.77
N GLU A 45 -2.90 11.49 -14.85
CA GLU A 45 -4.35 11.53 -14.76
C GLU A 45 -4.89 10.28 -14.06
N CYS A 46 -6.06 10.41 -13.45
CA CYS A 46 -6.70 9.30 -12.77
C CYS A 46 -7.81 8.67 -13.65
N THR A 47 -7.95 7.36 -13.53
CA THR A 47 -9.07 6.56 -14.07
C THR A 47 -9.57 5.63 -12.97
N THR A 48 -10.85 5.26 -13.02
CA THR A 48 -11.41 4.30 -12.06
C THR A 48 -11.49 2.93 -12.71
N ILE A 49 -10.90 1.93 -12.06
CA ILE A 49 -11.07 0.52 -12.41
C ILE A 49 -12.20 -0.05 -11.55
N ARG A 50 -13.14 -0.76 -12.16
CA ARG A 50 -14.30 -1.35 -11.48
C ARG A 50 -14.42 -2.82 -11.83
N TRP A 51 -14.88 -3.60 -10.86
CA TRP A 51 -15.24 -5.00 -11.08
C TRP A 51 -16.55 -5.36 -10.38
N ASP A 52 -17.30 -6.22 -11.05
CA ASP A 52 -18.46 -6.90 -10.50
C ASP A 52 -18.30 -8.39 -10.81
N VAL A 53 -17.95 -9.13 -9.77
CA VAL A 53 -17.68 -10.56 -9.82
C VAL A 53 -18.61 -11.27 -8.86
N GLN A 54 -19.42 -12.19 -9.39
CA GLN A 54 -20.42 -12.93 -8.63
C GLN A 54 -20.19 -14.44 -8.75
N ARG A 55 -20.59 -15.17 -7.70
CA ARG A 55 -20.53 -16.64 -7.61
C ARG A 55 -19.10 -17.19 -7.66
N VAL A 56 -18.22 -16.55 -6.90
CA VAL A 56 -16.79 -16.88 -6.77
C VAL A 56 -16.42 -17.04 -5.29
N GLN A 57 -15.30 -17.72 -5.02
CA GLN A 57 -14.76 -17.92 -3.67
C GLN A 57 -13.83 -16.79 -3.23
N GLY A 58 -13.19 -16.09 -4.16
CA GLY A 58 -12.26 -15.00 -3.84
C GLY A 58 -11.93 -14.12 -5.04
N VAL A 59 -11.58 -12.86 -4.75
CA VAL A 59 -11.17 -11.86 -5.74
C VAL A 59 -9.96 -11.11 -5.19
N TRP A 60 -8.93 -10.93 -6.02
CA TRP A 60 -7.74 -10.16 -5.70
C TRP A 60 -7.43 -9.17 -6.82
N PHE A 61 -7.32 -7.90 -6.47
CA PHE A 61 -6.88 -6.84 -7.37
C PHE A 61 -5.42 -6.50 -7.05
N ASN A 62 -4.52 -6.62 -8.04
CA ASN A 62 -3.07 -6.48 -7.85
C ASN A 62 -2.54 -7.30 -6.64
N ASP A 63 -3.01 -8.54 -6.54
CA ASP A 63 -2.70 -9.49 -5.46
C ASP A 63 -3.20 -9.10 -4.04
N LYS A 64 -3.91 -7.98 -3.89
CA LYS A 64 -4.63 -7.58 -2.68
C LYS A 64 -6.05 -8.16 -2.69
N GLY A 65 -6.46 -8.83 -1.61
CA GLY A 65 -7.82 -9.36 -1.47
C GLY A 65 -8.86 -8.25 -1.40
N MET A 66 -9.90 -8.32 -2.24
CA MET A 66 -10.93 -7.28 -2.36
C MET A 66 -12.35 -7.89 -2.37
N ALA A 67 -13.36 -7.05 -2.13
CA ALA A 67 -14.75 -7.44 -2.31
C ALA A 67 -15.05 -7.80 -3.78
N GLY A 68 -15.98 -8.72 -4.01
CA GLY A 68 -16.38 -9.15 -5.36
C GLY A 68 -17.00 -8.03 -6.21
N GLN A 69 -17.54 -6.99 -5.57
CA GLN A 69 -18.04 -5.78 -6.21
C GLN A 69 -17.33 -4.58 -5.59
N ALA A 70 -16.44 -3.93 -6.35
CA ALA A 70 -15.68 -2.78 -5.87
C ALA A 70 -15.10 -1.96 -7.03
N SER A 71 -14.49 -0.83 -6.67
CA SER A 71 -13.78 0.04 -7.59
C SER A 71 -12.53 0.62 -6.93
N GLU A 72 -11.50 0.88 -7.72
CA GLU A 72 -10.25 1.51 -7.30
C GLU A 72 -9.87 2.62 -8.27
N GLN A 73 -9.59 3.81 -7.75
CA GLN A 73 -9.04 4.91 -8.55
C GLN A 73 -7.53 4.72 -8.67
N VAL A 74 -7.01 4.78 -9.89
CA VAL A 74 -5.59 4.64 -10.19
C VAL A 74 -5.12 5.80 -11.05
N CYS A 75 -3.90 6.30 -10.81
CA CYS A 75 -3.34 7.45 -11.52
C CYS A 75 -1.96 7.12 -12.12
N PRO A 76 -1.88 6.17 -13.08
CA PRO A 76 -0.59 5.72 -13.58
C PRO A 76 0.15 6.83 -14.33
N THR A 77 1.47 6.90 -14.13
CA THR A 77 2.38 7.82 -14.81
C THR A 77 3.08 7.19 -16.01
N GLN A 78 3.01 5.87 -16.14
CA GLN A 78 3.46 5.08 -17.29
C GLN A 78 2.42 4.01 -17.60
N THR A 79 2.42 3.48 -18.83
CA THR A 79 1.53 2.39 -19.20
C THR A 79 1.65 1.24 -18.21
N GLN A 80 0.55 0.92 -17.54
CA GLN A 80 0.51 -0.05 -16.45
C GLN A 80 -0.60 -1.06 -16.68
N THR A 81 -0.28 -2.33 -16.45
CA THR A 81 -1.25 -3.42 -16.47
C THR A 81 -1.72 -3.72 -15.04
N TYR A 82 -3.03 -3.76 -14.85
CA TYR A 82 -3.73 -4.08 -13.62
C TYR A 82 -4.35 -5.46 -13.72
N LYS A 83 -4.31 -6.21 -12.63
CA LYS A 83 -4.63 -7.64 -12.61
C LYS A 83 -5.76 -7.94 -11.63
N LEU A 84 -6.78 -8.66 -12.09
CA LEU A 84 -7.85 -9.20 -11.27
C LEU A 84 -7.76 -10.73 -11.29
N LYS A 85 -7.34 -11.32 -10.16
CA LYS A 85 -7.34 -12.77 -9.95
C LYS A 85 -8.63 -13.17 -9.26
N ILE A 86 -9.26 -14.25 -9.72
CA ILE A 86 -10.59 -14.70 -9.32
C ILE A 86 -10.52 -16.19 -9.04
N GLN A 87 -10.93 -16.62 -7.85
CA GLN A 87 -11.09 -18.04 -7.54
C GLN A 87 -12.55 -18.42 -7.72
N LYS A 88 -12.86 -19.26 -8.71
CA LYS A 88 -14.22 -19.67 -9.03
C LYS A 88 -14.79 -20.64 -7.98
N GLY A 89 -16.09 -20.90 -8.08
CA GLY A 89 -16.81 -21.84 -7.21
C GLY A 89 -16.25 -23.27 -7.22
N ASP A 90 -15.59 -23.69 -8.30
CA ASP A 90 -14.90 -25.00 -8.43
C ASP A 90 -13.45 -24.99 -7.91
N GLY A 91 -12.99 -23.88 -7.34
CA GLY A 91 -11.64 -23.69 -6.83
C GLY A 91 -10.61 -23.30 -7.91
N THR A 92 -10.97 -23.27 -9.19
CA THR A 92 -10.04 -22.85 -10.25
C THR A 92 -9.75 -21.35 -10.19
N LEU A 93 -8.52 -20.96 -10.54
CA LEU A 93 -8.11 -19.56 -10.64
C LEU A 93 -8.27 -19.07 -12.09
N GLU A 94 -8.93 -17.93 -12.25
CA GLU A 94 -8.99 -17.15 -13.49
C GLU A 94 -8.34 -15.79 -13.26
N GLU A 95 -7.63 -15.28 -14.27
CA GLU A 95 -7.01 -13.97 -14.23
C GLU A 95 -7.50 -13.11 -15.39
N ARG A 96 -7.84 -11.85 -15.09
CA ARG A 96 -8.20 -10.82 -16.06
C ARG A 96 -7.26 -9.65 -15.91
N THR A 97 -6.92 -9.00 -17.02
CA THR A 97 -6.04 -7.84 -17.02
C THR A 97 -6.67 -6.67 -17.77
N ILE A 98 -6.38 -5.46 -17.29
CA ILE A 98 -6.66 -4.21 -17.99
C ILE A 98 -5.33 -3.47 -18.11
N THR A 99 -5.02 -2.97 -19.29
CA THR A 99 -3.83 -2.13 -19.49
C THR A 99 -4.26 -0.69 -19.68
N ILE A 100 -3.87 0.17 -18.75
CA ILE A 100 -4.07 1.61 -18.89
C ILE A 100 -2.88 2.15 -19.68
N GLN A 101 -3.13 2.53 -20.92
CA GLN A 101 -2.18 3.17 -21.81
C GLN A 101 -2.04 4.64 -21.40
N VAL A 102 -0.81 5.07 -21.17
CA VAL A 102 -0.50 6.43 -20.77
C VAL A 102 0.12 7.17 -21.94
N SER A 103 -0.59 8.16 -22.46
CA SER A 103 -0.15 9.03 -23.56
C SER A 103 0.50 10.31 -23.02
N GLY A 104 1.55 10.76 -23.70
CA GLY A 104 2.36 11.89 -23.27
C GLY A 104 3.38 11.49 -22.19
N THR A 105 4.58 12.05 -22.28
CA THR A 105 5.47 12.16 -21.12
C THR A 105 4.72 12.95 -20.04
N ALA A 106 4.81 12.53 -18.78
CA ALA A 106 4.46 13.37 -17.64
C ALA A 106 4.93 14.82 -17.92
N PRO A 107 4.16 15.85 -17.52
CA PRO A 107 4.62 17.24 -17.67
C PRO A 107 6.09 17.28 -17.26
N PRO A 108 6.98 17.90 -18.06
CA PRO A 108 8.41 17.84 -17.80
C PRO A 108 8.59 18.20 -16.34
N VAL A 109 9.15 17.26 -15.57
CA VAL A 109 9.52 17.50 -14.16
C VAL A 109 10.30 18.80 -14.21
N ALA A 110 9.73 19.88 -13.68
CA ALA A 110 10.42 21.16 -13.64
C ALA A 110 11.63 20.89 -12.73
N ASN A 111 12.80 20.75 -13.38
CA ASN A 111 14.01 20.03 -12.98
C ASN A 111 14.04 18.54 -13.35
N PRO A 112 14.85 18.11 -14.35
CA PRO A 112 15.37 16.75 -14.31
C PRO A 112 16.07 16.55 -12.95
N LEU A 113 15.67 15.50 -12.24
CA LEU A 113 16.29 15.03 -11.02
C LEU A 113 17.82 15.08 -11.17
N PRO A 114 18.59 15.62 -10.21
CA PRO A 114 20.03 15.41 -10.24
C PRO A 114 20.29 13.91 -10.20
N ALA A 115 20.75 13.36 -11.33
CA ALA A 115 21.01 11.93 -11.55
C ALA A 115 22.15 11.35 -10.68
N SER A 116 22.63 12.10 -9.69
CA SER A 116 23.85 11.81 -8.94
C SER A 116 23.62 10.96 -7.68
N ASP A 117 22.38 10.76 -7.21
CA ASP A 117 22.11 10.14 -5.90
C ASP A 117 20.99 9.07 -5.88
N THR A 118 20.69 8.45 -7.03
CA THR A 118 19.73 7.33 -7.10
C THR A 118 20.37 5.95 -6.86
N ASN A 119 21.58 5.93 -6.28
CA ASN A 119 22.20 4.70 -5.80
C ASN A 119 21.71 4.42 -4.36
N TYR A 120 20.66 3.63 -4.25
CA TYR A 120 20.08 3.24 -2.96
C TYR A 120 20.83 2.04 -2.38
N GLY A 121 21.48 2.26 -1.24
CA GLY A 121 22.14 1.19 -0.49
C GLY A 121 21.25 0.62 0.60
N THR A 122 21.79 -0.38 1.30
CA THR A 122 21.10 -1.04 2.42
C THR A 122 21.90 -0.90 3.71
N LEU A 123 21.20 -1.05 4.83
CA LEU A 123 21.77 -1.13 6.16
C LEU A 123 21.28 -2.41 6.83
N GLY A 124 22.18 -3.09 7.56
CA GLY A 124 21.83 -4.27 8.35
C GLY A 124 20.88 -3.90 9.49
N VAL A 125 19.82 -4.68 9.66
CA VAL A 125 18.83 -4.51 10.73
C VAL A 125 19.40 -5.07 12.03
N ILE A 126 19.43 -4.27 13.10
CA ILE A 126 20.02 -4.70 14.38
C ILE A 126 19.02 -5.41 15.31
N ALA A 127 17.73 -5.22 15.07
CA ALA A 127 16.63 -5.91 15.76
C ALA A 127 15.38 -5.84 14.87
N ALA A 128 14.65 -6.94 14.76
CA ALA A 128 13.44 -7.02 13.95
C ALA A 128 12.20 -7.29 14.82
N ASP A 129 11.10 -6.62 14.50
CA ASP A 129 9.78 -6.98 14.98
C ASP A 129 9.18 -8.03 14.03
N THR A 130 9.42 -9.31 14.33
CA THR A 130 9.13 -10.42 13.41
C THR A 130 7.64 -10.78 13.30
N HIS A 131 6.73 -10.01 13.88
CA HIS A 131 5.36 -10.49 14.07
C HIS A 131 4.49 -10.42 12.82
N ARG A 132 4.72 -9.48 11.88
CA ARG A 132 3.88 -9.33 10.67
C ARG A 132 4.60 -8.73 9.45
N PRO A 133 4.26 -9.19 8.23
CA PRO A 133 4.67 -8.52 7.00
C PRO A 133 4.19 -7.05 6.96
N PRO A 134 5.02 -6.10 6.50
CA PRO A 134 4.69 -4.68 6.46
C PRO A 134 3.38 -4.33 5.73
N GLU A 135 3.06 -5.04 4.64
CA GLU A 135 1.88 -4.79 3.81
C GLU A 135 0.58 -4.97 4.60
N GLY A 136 0.58 -5.90 5.56
CA GLY A 136 -0.53 -6.19 6.46
C GLY A 136 -0.34 -5.61 7.87
N ASN A 137 0.65 -4.74 8.08
CA ASN A 137 0.97 -4.18 9.39
C ASN A 137 0.54 -2.70 9.48
N PRO A 138 -0.54 -2.36 10.21
CA PRO A 138 -1.02 -0.98 10.36
C PRO A 138 -0.07 -0.08 11.14
N ASP A 139 0.95 -0.64 11.81
CA ASP A 139 2.01 0.15 12.43
C ASP A 139 3.06 0.66 11.43
N LEU A 140 3.17 0.02 10.26
CA LEU A 140 4.09 0.40 9.20
C LEU A 140 3.38 0.99 7.98
N ASN A 141 2.12 0.59 7.74
CA ASN A 141 1.33 0.95 6.58
C ASN A 141 0.23 1.94 6.99
N LEU A 142 0.46 3.22 6.76
CA LEU A 142 -0.49 4.28 7.13
C LEU A 142 -1.80 4.17 6.34
N SER A 143 -1.75 3.77 5.07
CA SER A 143 -2.94 3.58 4.24
C SER A 143 -3.78 2.40 4.71
N LEU A 144 -3.15 1.37 5.28
CA LEU A 144 -3.86 0.27 5.93
C LEU A 144 -4.52 0.74 7.23
N LEU A 145 -3.79 1.43 8.11
CA LEU A 145 -4.32 1.99 9.34
C LEU A 145 -5.51 2.93 9.05
N GLY A 146 -5.35 3.82 8.09
CA GLY A 146 -6.32 4.84 7.73
C GLY A 146 -6.40 5.97 8.76
N TYR A 147 -7.06 7.04 8.35
CA TYR A 147 -7.25 8.26 9.12
C TYR A 147 -8.44 9.02 8.53
N GLU A 148 -9.02 9.91 9.34
CA GLU A 148 -10.23 10.65 8.98
C GLU A 148 -10.04 12.13 9.28
N ALA A 149 -10.61 12.99 8.43
CA ALA A 149 -10.61 14.43 8.65
C ALA A 149 -11.52 14.74 9.83
N ASN A 150 -11.04 15.51 10.79
CA ASN A 150 -11.76 15.80 12.03
C ASN A 150 -12.09 17.29 12.21
N GLY A 151 -11.88 18.10 11.17
CA GLY A 151 -12.27 19.51 11.13
C GLY A 151 -11.41 20.46 11.96
N VAL A 152 -10.34 19.97 12.61
CA VAL A 152 -9.42 20.84 13.34
C VAL A 152 -8.58 21.66 12.35
N ALA A 153 -8.13 22.84 12.79
CA ALA A 153 -7.41 23.75 11.92
C ALA A 153 -6.09 23.12 11.40
N ALA A 154 -5.92 23.16 10.07
CA ALA A 154 -4.67 22.83 9.39
C ALA A 154 -3.72 24.04 9.47
N ALA A 155 -3.14 24.26 10.66
CA ALA A 155 -2.22 25.36 10.93
C ALA A 155 -1.07 24.89 11.80
N TYR A 156 0.09 25.52 11.65
CA TYR A 156 1.24 25.31 12.52
C TYR A 156 0.86 25.51 13.99
N LYS A 157 1.41 24.65 14.85
CA LYS A 157 1.22 24.69 16.30
C LYS A 157 2.56 24.94 16.96
N ASP A 158 2.62 25.96 17.80
CA ASP A 158 3.74 26.20 18.70
C ASP A 158 3.41 25.52 20.04
N TYR A 159 4.16 24.47 20.37
CA TYR A 159 4.06 23.74 21.64
C TYR A 159 5.14 24.17 22.66
N GLY A 160 5.90 25.23 22.39
CA GLY A 160 7.03 25.69 23.21
C GLY A 160 8.39 25.27 22.65
N PRO A 161 9.46 25.20 23.47
CA PRO A 161 10.79 24.82 22.98
C PRO A 161 10.77 23.42 22.35
N ALA A 162 11.64 23.20 21.36
CA ALA A 162 11.79 21.90 20.72
C ALA A 162 12.13 20.81 21.74
N ASP A 163 11.41 19.69 21.72
CA ASP A 163 11.60 18.59 22.68
C ASP A 163 12.91 17.81 22.40
N ASP A 164 13.22 17.53 21.12
CA ASP A 164 14.49 16.92 20.70
C ASP A 164 15.13 17.74 19.56
N PRO A 165 16.28 18.39 19.78
CA PRO A 165 16.95 19.13 18.72
C PRO A 165 17.41 18.26 17.55
N LEU A 166 17.53 16.95 17.74
CA LEU A 166 18.00 15.99 16.74
C LEU A 166 16.86 15.23 16.04
N ALA A 167 15.61 15.59 16.30
CA ALA A 167 14.45 15.05 15.61
C ALA A 167 14.49 15.28 14.09
N PRO A 168 13.88 14.40 13.28
CA PRO A 168 13.71 14.60 11.84
C PRO A 168 13.00 15.92 11.52
N GLN A 169 13.49 16.66 10.53
CA GLN A 169 12.89 17.95 10.13
C GLN A 169 12.17 17.84 8.80
N PHE A 170 10.84 17.96 8.81
CA PHE A 170 9.99 17.83 7.61
C PHE A 170 10.32 18.83 6.50
N LYS A 171 10.91 19.98 6.83
CA LYS A 171 11.45 20.91 5.82
C LYS A 171 12.45 20.25 4.87
N GLY A 172 13.20 19.25 5.35
CA GLY A 172 14.13 18.45 4.54
C GLY A 172 13.48 17.61 3.44
N LEU A 173 12.13 17.54 3.37
CA LEU A 173 11.42 16.99 2.22
C LEU A 173 11.60 17.84 0.96
N PHE A 174 11.80 19.15 1.12
CA PHE A 174 11.72 20.13 0.04
C PHE A 174 13.11 20.67 -0.30
N THR A 175 13.43 20.80 -1.60
CA THR A 175 14.71 21.34 -2.08
C THR A 175 15.06 22.69 -1.46
N ASP A 176 14.07 23.55 -1.27
CA ASP A 176 14.21 24.90 -0.74
C ASP A 176 14.01 24.98 0.79
N HIS A 177 13.83 23.83 1.45
CA HIS A 177 13.60 23.73 2.89
C HIS A 177 12.46 24.64 3.39
N ARG A 178 11.47 24.90 2.53
CA ARG A 178 10.38 25.83 2.86
C ARG A 178 9.45 25.27 3.94
N GLN A 179 8.68 26.19 4.51
CA GLN A 179 7.54 25.87 5.37
C GLN A 179 6.26 25.88 4.49
N PRO A 180 5.74 24.71 4.07
CA PRO A 180 4.61 24.62 3.15
C PRO A 180 3.28 25.00 3.81
N GLY A 181 2.26 25.28 3.01
CA GLY A 181 0.90 25.41 3.53
C GLY A 181 0.32 24.05 3.91
N PHE A 182 -0.42 23.98 5.02
CA PHE A 182 -1.23 22.81 5.33
C PHE A 182 -2.62 22.92 4.70
N THR A 183 -3.15 21.78 4.26
CA THR A 183 -4.45 21.69 3.59
C THR A 183 -5.53 21.16 4.52
N THR A 184 -5.33 19.97 5.07
CA THR A 184 -6.31 19.26 5.90
C THR A 184 -5.63 18.58 7.07
N ALA A 185 -6.19 18.69 8.27
CA ALA A 185 -5.76 17.93 9.43
C ALA A 185 -6.63 16.68 9.59
N PHE A 186 -6.00 15.56 9.96
CA PHE A 186 -6.66 14.28 10.16
C PHE A 186 -6.22 13.64 11.48
N VAL A 187 -6.99 12.65 11.92
CA VAL A 187 -6.63 11.77 13.03
C VAL A 187 -6.63 10.33 12.53
N ASN A 188 -5.58 9.60 12.87
CA ASN A 188 -5.45 8.18 12.57
C ASN A 188 -6.54 7.35 13.25
N ASN A 189 -6.95 6.29 12.56
CA ASN A 189 -7.79 5.26 13.15
C ASN A 189 -7.03 4.47 14.21
N GLY A 190 -7.78 3.76 15.06
CA GLY A 190 -7.22 2.67 15.83
C GLY A 190 -7.19 1.36 15.04
N TRP A 191 -6.65 0.31 15.65
CA TRP A 191 -6.65 -1.02 15.08
C TRP A 191 -7.11 -2.06 16.09
N ASN A 192 -8.03 -2.92 15.67
CA ASN A 192 -8.40 -4.12 16.40
C ASN A 192 -7.60 -5.31 15.86
N TRP A 193 -6.69 -5.82 16.70
CA TRP A 193 -5.81 -6.93 16.36
C TRP A 193 -6.50 -8.30 16.35
N ASP A 194 -7.62 -8.47 17.05
CA ASP A 194 -8.34 -9.75 17.14
C ASP A 194 -9.02 -10.10 15.82
N ASN A 195 -9.51 -9.08 15.10
CA ASN A 195 -10.23 -9.25 13.84
C ASN A 195 -9.59 -8.51 12.65
N ASN A 196 -8.38 -7.96 12.85
CA ASN A 196 -7.59 -7.26 11.84
C ASN A 196 -8.37 -6.15 11.10
N SER A 197 -9.03 -5.29 11.86
CA SER A 197 -9.89 -4.23 11.33
C SER A 197 -9.62 -2.86 11.96
N ARG A 198 -9.99 -1.80 11.23
CA ARG A 198 -9.93 -0.43 11.72
C ARG A 198 -10.95 -0.22 12.82
N THR A 199 -10.56 0.55 13.82
CA THR A 199 -11.51 1.15 14.76
C THR A 199 -11.53 2.67 14.56
N PRO A 200 -12.65 3.34 14.85
CA PRO A 200 -12.74 4.79 14.71
C PRO A 200 -11.60 5.50 15.45
N PRO A 201 -11.18 6.70 15.00
CA PRO A 201 -10.16 7.47 15.69
C PRO A 201 -10.53 7.67 17.17
N SER A 202 -9.59 7.38 18.06
CA SER A 202 -9.68 7.82 19.46
C SER A 202 -8.89 9.12 19.57
N LEU A 203 -9.54 10.20 20.01
CA LEU A 203 -8.85 11.45 20.28
C LEU A 203 -7.89 11.22 21.46
N GLY A 204 -6.61 11.07 21.13
CA GLY A 204 -5.52 10.92 22.08
C GLY A 204 -4.98 12.27 22.56
N LYS A 205 -3.68 12.33 22.86
CA LYS A 205 -2.97 13.54 23.30
C LYS A 205 -3.03 14.69 22.28
N PHE A 206 -3.15 14.38 20.99
CA PHE A 206 -3.07 15.36 19.91
C PHE A 206 -4.33 15.36 19.05
N GLU A 207 -4.80 16.57 18.73
CA GLU A 207 -5.99 16.80 17.91
C GLU A 207 -5.77 16.48 16.42
N ALA A 208 -4.53 16.42 15.96
CA ALA A 208 -4.17 15.98 14.63
C ALA A 208 -2.97 15.04 14.74
N THR A 209 -2.99 13.94 13.99
CA THR A 209 -1.90 12.96 13.94
C THR A 209 -1.42 12.68 12.52
N VAL A 210 -2.14 13.20 11.53
CA VAL A 210 -1.73 13.27 10.12
C VAL A 210 -2.06 14.67 9.60
N ILE A 211 -1.19 15.23 8.76
CA ILE A 211 -1.39 16.54 8.13
C ILE A 211 -1.23 16.44 6.62
N GLY A 212 -2.18 17.01 5.89
CA GLY A 212 -2.07 17.27 4.46
C GLY A 212 -1.19 18.50 4.23
N VAL A 213 -0.25 18.38 3.30
CA VAL A 213 0.73 19.41 2.97
C VAL A 213 0.62 19.74 1.49
N ALA A 214 0.43 21.02 1.16
CA ALA A 214 0.33 21.49 -0.21
C ALA A 214 1.70 21.38 -0.91
N VAL A 215 1.70 20.76 -2.09
CA VAL A 215 2.88 20.53 -2.93
C VAL A 215 2.54 20.72 -4.40
N THR A 216 3.55 20.79 -5.26
CA THR A 216 3.31 20.79 -6.71
C THR A 216 3.31 19.35 -7.23
N PRO A 217 2.34 18.93 -8.07
CA PRO A 217 2.40 17.61 -8.71
C PRO A 217 3.74 17.38 -9.42
N GLY A 218 4.37 16.24 -9.18
CA GLY A 218 5.70 15.91 -9.73
C GLY A 218 6.88 16.57 -9.01
N GLU A 219 6.65 17.36 -7.96
CA GLU A 219 7.71 17.96 -7.15
C GLU A 219 8.63 16.87 -6.56
N SER A 220 9.94 17.08 -6.64
CA SER A 220 10.92 16.18 -6.04
C SER A 220 10.89 16.26 -4.52
N LEU A 221 10.83 15.09 -3.87
CA LEU A 221 10.83 14.96 -2.43
C LEU A 221 12.09 14.22 -1.97
N PHE A 222 12.66 14.69 -0.88
CA PHE A 222 13.95 14.22 -0.37
C PHE A 222 13.82 13.66 1.03
N THR A 223 14.77 12.83 1.43
CA THR A 223 14.80 12.20 2.76
C THR A 223 15.08 13.27 3.80
N PRO A 224 14.16 13.51 4.76
CA PRO A 224 14.42 14.44 5.84
C PRO A 224 15.61 13.96 6.67
N GLY A 225 16.53 14.87 6.96
CA GLY A 225 17.64 14.58 7.87
C GLY A 225 17.18 14.55 9.32
N SER A 226 17.86 13.74 10.13
CA SER A 226 17.88 13.88 11.59
C SER A 226 19.30 14.23 12.04
N GLY A 227 19.45 14.68 13.28
CA GLY A 227 20.77 14.90 13.87
C GLY A 227 21.48 13.61 14.29
N ARG A 228 20.88 12.43 14.03
CA ARG A 228 21.36 11.12 14.48
C ARG A 228 21.54 10.20 13.27
N PRO A 229 22.79 9.95 12.80
CA PRO A 229 23.00 8.95 11.77
C PRO A 229 22.68 7.56 12.32
N ILE A 230 22.13 6.69 11.47
CA ILE A 230 21.77 5.32 11.83
C ILE A 230 22.87 4.30 11.48
N GLY A 231 23.97 4.77 10.89
CA GLY A 231 25.12 3.97 10.46
C GLY A 231 25.47 4.22 8.99
N ASN A 232 26.74 4.03 8.62
CA ASN A 232 27.26 4.16 7.24
C ASN A 232 26.90 5.47 6.51
N GLY A 233 26.66 6.56 7.26
CA GLY A 233 26.26 7.86 6.74
C GLY A 233 24.78 7.96 6.34
N TYR A 234 23.97 6.97 6.67
CA TYR A 234 22.52 7.00 6.48
C TYR A 234 21.81 7.73 7.64
N SER A 235 20.67 8.33 7.33
CA SER A 235 19.80 9.04 8.26
C SER A 235 18.50 8.29 8.55
N ALA A 236 18.00 7.50 7.59
CA ALA A 236 16.72 6.80 7.73
C ALA A 236 16.75 5.40 7.12
N LEU A 237 16.06 4.45 7.74
CA LEU A 237 15.82 3.09 7.26
C LEU A 237 14.40 3.03 6.68
N VAL A 238 14.22 2.38 5.53
CA VAL A 238 12.90 2.22 4.89
C VAL A 238 12.23 0.96 5.41
N LEU A 239 11.23 1.11 6.29
CA LEU A 239 10.50 -0.02 6.87
C LEU A 239 9.39 -0.53 5.96
N TYR A 240 8.78 0.38 5.20
CA TYR A 240 7.72 0.09 4.24
C TYR A 240 7.82 1.02 3.04
N ALA A 241 7.58 0.50 1.84
CA ALA A 241 7.36 1.30 0.65
C ALA A 241 6.44 0.56 -0.33
N ASP A 242 5.53 1.29 -0.96
CA ASP A 242 4.82 0.88 -2.16
C ASP A 242 4.88 2.00 -3.20
N ASN A 243 4.02 1.98 -4.23
CA ASN A 243 4.01 3.02 -5.25
C ASN A 243 3.49 4.37 -4.77
N ASN A 244 2.75 4.43 -3.65
CA ASN A 244 2.03 5.62 -3.17
C ASN A 244 2.49 6.13 -1.79
N GLN A 245 3.23 5.31 -1.02
CA GLN A 245 3.69 5.68 0.31
C GLN A 245 5.06 5.11 0.69
N ILE A 246 5.70 5.75 1.66
CA ILE A 246 6.95 5.29 2.28
C ILE A 246 6.94 5.56 3.78
N THR A 247 7.53 4.64 4.55
CA THR A 247 7.70 4.73 6.00
C THR A 247 9.18 4.72 6.34
N LEU A 248 9.64 5.81 6.96
CA LEU A 248 11.03 6.08 7.30
C LEU A 248 11.25 5.94 8.80
N LYS A 249 12.26 5.17 9.19
CA LYS A 249 12.68 4.99 10.58
C LYS A 249 14.02 5.65 10.84
N TYR A 250 14.13 6.40 11.94
CA TYR A 250 15.36 7.13 12.29
C TYR A 250 16.23 6.39 13.31
N THR A 251 16.14 5.06 13.28
CA THR A 251 16.96 4.11 14.01
C THR A 251 17.14 2.85 13.15
N PRO A 252 18.16 2.00 13.40
CA PRO A 252 18.45 0.84 12.55
C PRO A 252 17.64 -0.43 12.87
N GLU A 253 16.63 -0.35 13.74
CA GLU A 253 15.70 -1.45 14.02
C GLU A 253 14.58 -1.51 12.98
N ASP A 254 14.22 -2.73 12.57
CA ASP A 254 12.99 -3.01 11.82
C ASP A 254 11.80 -3.11 12.79
N SER A 255 11.52 -1.99 13.46
CA SER A 255 10.45 -1.85 14.44
C SER A 255 10.12 -0.38 14.66
N ILE A 256 8.86 -0.09 14.97
CA ILE A 256 8.44 1.26 15.38
C ILE A 256 8.57 1.52 16.87
N ALA A 257 8.92 0.50 17.68
CA ALA A 257 8.82 0.55 19.14
C ALA A 257 9.61 1.69 19.81
N ARG A 258 10.75 2.09 19.21
CA ARG A 258 11.64 3.13 19.77
C ARG A 258 12.08 4.14 18.75
N GLY A 259 12.12 5.42 19.12
CA GLY A 259 12.55 6.51 18.24
C GLY A 259 11.55 6.86 17.14
N TYR A 260 11.93 7.83 16.31
CA TYR A 260 11.03 8.42 15.33
C TYR A 260 10.73 7.50 14.14
N THR A 261 9.47 7.45 13.75
CA THR A 261 8.99 6.84 12.49
C THR A 261 8.12 7.84 11.76
N MET A 262 8.50 8.21 10.54
CA MET A 262 7.76 9.13 9.68
C MET A 262 7.05 8.37 8.56
N PHE A 263 5.83 8.80 8.25
CA PHE A 263 5.01 8.25 7.19
C PHE A 263 4.75 9.34 6.16
N ILE A 264 4.85 9.00 4.88
CA ILE A 264 4.62 9.90 3.76
C ILE A 264 3.73 9.18 2.76
N GLU A 265 2.55 9.73 2.47
CA GLU A 265 1.64 9.23 1.43
C GLU A 265 1.36 10.28 0.36
N GLY A 266 0.81 9.82 -0.77
CA GLY A 266 0.52 10.68 -1.92
C GLY A 266 1.77 10.98 -2.73
N ILE A 267 2.72 10.05 -2.76
CA ILE A 267 4.01 10.19 -3.44
C ILE A 267 4.18 9.09 -4.49
N ASN A 268 4.88 9.37 -5.58
CA ASN A 268 5.46 8.33 -6.42
C ASN A 268 6.84 7.99 -5.83
N VAL A 269 6.97 6.87 -5.12
CA VAL A 269 8.27 6.43 -4.60
C VAL A 269 9.24 6.20 -5.76
N ASN A 270 10.51 6.60 -5.60
CA ASN A 270 11.51 6.40 -6.63
C ASN A 270 11.58 4.91 -7.02
N PRO A 271 11.43 4.54 -8.31
CA PRO A 271 11.37 3.13 -8.72
C PRO A 271 12.61 2.32 -8.35
N GLN A 272 13.81 2.93 -8.34
CA GLN A 272 15.03 2.24 -7.94
C GLN A 272 15.04 1.97 -6.43
N LEU A 273 14.57 2.93 -5.61
CA LEU A 273 14.41 2.74 -4.17
C LEU A 273 13.38 1.63 -3.88
N LEU A 274 12.23 1.68 -4.56
CA LEU A 274 11.18 0.68 -4.41
C LEU A 274 11.68 -0.72 -4.79
N ALA A 275 12.51 -0.84 -5.83
CA ALA A 275 13.11 -2.12 -6.22
C ALA A 275 14.06 -2.68 -5.14
N VAL A 276 14.89 -1.83 -4.51
CA VAL A 276 15.74 -2.26 -3.38
C VAL A 276 14.89 -2.68 -2.19
N TYR A 277 13.83 -1.92 -1.87
CA TYR A 277 12.88 -2.28 -0.81
C TYR A 277 12.23 -3.65 -1.07
N GLN A 278 11.66 -3.86 -2.26
CA GLN A 278 11.00 -5.12 -2.61
C GLN A 278 11.97 -6.31 -2.55
N SER A 279 13.20 -6.13 -3.04
CA SER A 279 14.24 -7.16 -2.99
C SER A 279 14.62 -7.54 -1.56
N THR A 280 14.93 -6.55 -0.73
CA THR A 280 15.31 -6.77 0.68
C THR A 280 14.16 -7.30 1.54
N ASN A 281 12.93 -6.84 1.28
CA ASN A 281 11.73 -7.34 1.92
C ASN A 281 11.48 -8.82 1.61
N GLY A 282 11.56 -9.19 0.33
CA GLY A 282 11.45 -10.58 -0.12
C GLY A 282 12.60 -11.48 0.36
N ALA A 283 13.75 -10.90 0.68
CA ALA A 283 14.93 -11.59 1.22
C ALA A 283 14.91 -11.74 2.76
N GLY A 284 13.79 -11.44 3.42
CA GLY A 284 13.64 -11.64 4.87
C GLY A 284 14.18 -10.51 5.75
N ARG A 285 14.42 -9.31 5.17
CA ARG A 285 14.60 -8.05 5.92
C ARG A 285 15.79 -7.99 6.88
N SER A 286 16.78 -8.87 6.74
CA SER A 286 18.04 -8.81 7.52
C SER A 286 18.87 -7.55 7.20
N SER A 287 18.61 -6.93 6.05
CA SER A 287 18.98 -5.57 5.71
C SER A 287 17.80 -4.91 5.00
N LEU A 288 17.68 -3.59 5.10
CA LEU A 288 16.65 -2.80 4.44
C LEU A 288 17.29 -1.58 3.75
N PRO A 289 16.61 -0.95 2.77
CA PRO A 289 17.12 0.26 2.14
C PRO A 289 17.34 1.34 3.19
N ALA A 290 18.46 2.03 3.09
CA ALA A 290 18.78 3.14 3.97
C ALA A 290 19.11 4.38 3.15
N LEU A 291 18.60 5.53 3.61
CA LEU A 291 18.63 6.79 2.89
C LEU A 291 19.50 7.80 3.62
N ARG A 292 20.30 8.54 2.85
CA ARG A 292 21.06 9.69 3.36
C ARG A 292 20.12 10.89 3.49
N ALA A 293 20.43 11.81 4.40
CA ALA A 293 19.71 13.09 4.47
C ALA A 293 19.83 13.83 3.13
N GLY A 294 18.73 14.34 2.59
CA GLY A 294 18.70 15.00 1.29
C GLY A 294 18.75 14.03 0.09
N GLN A 295 18.75 12.71 0.31
CA GLN A 295 18.65 11.76 -0.79
C GLN A 295 17.23 11.72 -1.35
N LEU A 296 17.10 11.73 -2.67
CA LEU A 296 15.80 11.69 -3.34
C LEU A 296 15.01 10.44 -2.92
N LEU A 297 13.77 10.62 -2.46
CA LEU A 297 12.88 9.49 -2.11
C LEU A 297 11.80 9.22 -3.17
N GLY A 298 11.45 10.24 -3.97
CA GLY A 298 10.35 10.15 -4.92
C GLY A 298 9.85 11.53 -5.36
N THR A 299 8.64 11.58 -5.90
CA THR A 299 7.96 12.83 -6.27
C THR A 299 6.55 12.90 -5.68
N ALA A 300 5.98 14.10 -5.55
CA ALA A 300 4.57 14.26 -5.19
C ALA A 300 3.66 13.67 -6.29
N ALA A 301 2.70 12.82 -5.93
CA ALA A 301 1.76 12.22 -6.88
C ALA A 301 0.65 13.19 -7.31
N GLY A 302 0.39 14.23 -6.50
CA GLY A 302 -0.63 15.24 -6.76
C GLY A 302 -0.30 16.57 -6.07
N GLY A 303 -1.32 17.39 -5.82
CA GLY A 303 -1.18 18.69 -5.16
C GLY A 303 -1.09 18.64 -3.62
N GLU A 304 -1.15 17.45 -3.04
CA GLU A 304 -1.09 17.21 -1.60
C GLU A 304 -0.30 15.92 -1.32
N ILE A 305 0.58 15.96 -0.32
CA ILE A 305 1.10 14.76 0.37
C ILE A 305 0.59 14.73 1.79
N ARG A 306 0.59 13.55 2.42
CA ARG A 306 0.16 13.38 3.81
C ARG A 306 1.32 12.92 4.66
N LEU A 307 1.55 13.64 5.76
CA LEU A 307 2.64 13.39 6.69
C LEU A 307 2.08 12.97 8.05
N ALA A 308 2.67 11.92 8.62
CA ALA A 308 2.49 11.54 10.02
C ALA A 308 3.83 11.20 10.65
N ILE A 309 3.92 11.30 11.96
CA ILE A 309 5.12 10.89 12.69
C ILE A 309 4.73 10.26 14.03
N ARG A 310 5.48 9.21 14.38
CA ARG A 310 5.45 8.58 15.70
C ARG A 310 6.76 8.83 16.42
N ASP A 311 6.69 8.96 17.73
CA ASP A 311 7.83 8.83 18.64
C ASP A 311 7.57 7.67 19.60
N ASN A 312 8.48 6.69 19.64
CA ASN A 312 8.34 5.47 20.45
C ASN A 312 6.95 4.82 20.26
N ALA A 313 6.59 4.55 19.00
CA ALA A 313 5.31 4.02 18.54
C ALA A 313 4.04 4.89 18.77
N THR A 314 4.16 6.04 19.43
CA THR A 314 3.03 6.95 19.71
C THR A 314 2.94 8.03 18.64
N PHE A 315 1.75 8.22 18.05
CA PHE A 315 1.55 9.32 17.10
C PHE A 315 1.71 10.69 17.77
N MET A 316 2.38 11.59 17.07
CA MET A 316 2.60 12.98 17.48
C MET A 316 1.77 13.94 16.62
N ASP A 317 1.73 15.23 16.99
CA ASP A 317 1.12 16.25 16.14
C ASP A 317 2.11 16.71 15.06
N PRO A 318 1.93 16.35 13.77
CA PRO A 318 2.86 16.75 12.70
C PRO A 318 2.81 18.25 12.39
N ARG A 319 1.88 19.01 12.99
CA ARG A 319 1.81 20.48 12.89
C ARG A 319 2.80 21.19 13.82
N SER A 320 3.46 20.47 14.75
CA SER A 320 4.38 21.10 15.71
C SER A 320 5.52 21.80 14.98
N GLN A 321 5.48 23.13 14.98
CA GLN A 321 6.44 23.97 14.30
C GLN A 321 7.84 23.80 14.90
N ASN A 322 7.89 23.68 16.22
CA ASN A 322 9.14 23.70 16.97
C ASN A 322 9.85 22.35 16.94
N ASP A 323 9.11 21.25 16.75
CA ASP A 323 9.71 19.92 16.72
C ASP A 323 10.10 19.51 15.30
N TRP A 324 9.25 19.77 14.30
CA TRP A 324 9.41 19.19 12.96
C TRP A 324 9.71 20.21 11.85
N TRP A 325 9.48 21.51 12.07
CA TRP A 325 9.51 22.54 11.03
C TRP A 325 10.45 23.70 11.34
N ARG A 326 11.60 23.42 11.97
CA ARG A 326 12.60 24.45 12.31
C ARG A 326 13.40 24.89 11.09
#